data_AF-A0A924IJR5-F1
#
_entry.id   AF-A0A924IJR5-F1
#
_cell.length_a   1.000
_cell.length_b   1.000
_cell.length_c   1.000
_cell.angle_alpha   90.00
_cell.angle_beta   90.00
_cell.angle_gamma   90.00
#
_symmetry.space_group_name_H-M   'P 1'
#
loop_
_entity.id
_entity.type
_entity.pdbx_description
1 polymer ?
#
loop_
_entity_poly.entity_id
_entity_poly.type
_entity_poly.pdbx_seq_one_letter_code
_entity_poly.pdbx_strand_id
1 'polypeptide(L)'
;MGELQGNDPLSVSLMLGYYLSKLTDVTNLGQSHDDKDLYWLLGQVTRTVSESLPEFLCGKGCSGCCRGDSLPIVSALEWQTLYEHLLQLTPTTQAQIIAETLAQYGAFLHMLLPGRLGYMDGETFRIVPKAAEATVHCPLLVDNACSIYAGRPLTCRTFGHFVRLEAGEYDTFMCDMAKVHVASVFPTGTTLPVANPYEQHVQQLAGRADTRAMLPLWIMAHTAGNAFQPHINLDPDFDALVAGLQVREPD
;
A
#
# COMPACT_ATOMS: atom_id res chain seq x y z
N MET A 1 26.51 -4.57 31.17
CA MET A 1 25.76 -4.24 29.94
C MET A 1 24.66 -5.28 29.83
N GLY A 2 23.46 -4.97 30.29
CA GLY A 2 22.34 -5.90 30.30
C GLY A 2 21.81 -6.10 28.89
N GLU A 3 21.53 -7.34 28.51
CA GLU A 3 20.87 -7.69 27.27
C GLU A 3 19.49 -7.01 27.22
N LEU A 4 19.30 -6.19 26.20
CA LEU A 4 18.01 -5.62 25.84
C LEU A 4 17.07 -6.78 25.49
N GLN A 5 16.11 -7.09 26.37
CA GLN A 5 15.07 -8.06 26.07
C GLN A 5 14.17 -7.44 24.99
N GLY A 6 14.03 -8.10 23.84
CA GLY A 6 13.47 -7.55 22.60
C GLY A 6 12.04 -6.99 22.64
N ASN A 7 11.37 -6.99 23.79
CA ASN A 7 9.99 -6.53 23.97
C ASN A 7 9.85 -5.34 24.92
N ASP A 8 10.93 -4.79 25.51
CA ASP A 8 10.80 -3.57 26.32
C ASP A 8 10.72 -2.29 25.43
N PRO A 9 9.96 -1.26 25.85
CA PRO A 9 9.71 -0.07 25.02
C PRO A 9 10.97 0.69 24.58
N LEU A 10 12.02 0.73 25.41
CA LEU A 10 13.26 1.44 25.08
C LEU A 10 14.02 0.70 23.98
N SER A 11 14.10 -0.63 24.09
CA SER A 11 14.70 -1.49 23.06
C SER A 11 14.00 -1.34 21.72
N VAL A 12 12.67 -1.37 21.71
CA VAL A 12 11.86 -1.14 20.50
C VAL A 12 12.16 0.23 19.91
N SER A 13 12.17 1.29 20.73
CA SER A 13 12.45 2.65 20.27
C SER A 13 13.85 2.79 19.66
N LEU A 14 14.86 2.17 20.26
CA LEU A 14 16.23 2.15 19.73
C LEU A 14 16.32 1.39 18.40
N MET A 15 15.64 0.25 18.27
CA MET A 15 15.60 -0.53 17.03
C MET A 15 14.90 0.25 15.91
N LEU A 16 13.77 0.90 16.20
CA LEU A 16 13.10 1.77 15.23
C LEU A 16 13.98 2.95 14.81
N GLY A 17 14.70 3.58 15.75
CA GLY A 17 15.67 4.62 15.45
C GLY A 17 16.83 4.12 14.58
N TYR A 18 17.33 2.92 14.84
CA TYR A 18 18.34 2.26 14.01
C TYR A 18 17.86 2.06 12.57
N TYR A 19 16.66 1.48 12.38
CA TYR A 19 16.12 1.27 11.03
C TYR A 19 15.81 2.60 10.32
N LEU A 20 15.35 3.62 11.04
CA LEU A 20 15.16 4.95 10.46
C LEU A 20 16.50 5.53 9.97
N SER A 21 17.57 5.37 10.74
CA SER A 21 18.91 5.83 10.33
C SER A 21 19.42 5.12 9.07
N LYS A 22 18.94 3.90 8.80
CA LYS A 22 19.30 3.11 7.63
C LYS A 22 18.66 3.56 6.32
N LEU A 23 17.66 4.45 6.36
CA LEU A 23 17.08 5.01 5.13
C LEU A 23 18.13 5.70 4.25
N THR A 24 19.18 6.28 4.82
CA THR A 24 20.24 6.93 4.01
C THR A 24 21.05 5.96 3.16
N ASP A 25 21.04 4.67 3.51
CA ASP A 25 21.78 3.61 2.81
C ASP A 25 20.90 2.94 1.73
N VAL A 26 19.60 3.22 1.70
CA VAL A 26 18.64 2.59 0.79
C VAL A 26 18.80 3.12 -0.64
N THR A 27 19.04 2.23 -1.59
CA THR A 27 19.29 2.55 -3.01
C THR A 27 18.29 1.90 -3.97
N ASN A 28 17.46 0.98 -3.51
CA ASN A 28 16.49 0.28 -4.35
C ASN A 28 15.22 -0.06 -3.58
N LEU A 29 14.23 -0.57 -4.31
CA LEU A 29 12.92 -0.96 -3.80
C LEU A 29 12.58 -2.36 -4.31
N GLY A 30 12.51 -3.32 -3.39
CA GLY A 30 12.07 -4.68 -3.64
C GLY A 30 13.01 -5.57 -4.45
N GLN A 31 14.30 -5.21 -4.57
CA GLN A 31 15.26 -5.93 -5.42
C GLN A 31 16.32 -6.70 -4.64
N SER A 32 17.11 -6.03 -3.78
CA SER A 32 18.29 -6.64 -3.17
C SER A 32 18.00 -7.49 -1.92
N HIS A 33 16.84 -7.28 -1.28
CA HIS A 33 16.46 -7.98 -0.05
C HIS A 33 17.51 -7.89 1.08
N ASP A 34 18.18 -6.74 1.17
CA ASP A 34 19.18 -6.39 2.18
C ASP A 34 18.89 -4.99 2.78
N ASP A 35 19.84 -4.44 3.54
CA ASP A 35 19.67 -3.11 4.17
C ASP A 35 19.67 -1.93 3.18
N LYS A 36 19.90 -2.19 1.89
CA LYS A 36 19.76 -1.19 0.81
C LYS A 36 18.40 -1.24 0.12
N ASP A 37 17.54 -2.20 0.46
CA ASP A 37 16.19 -2.37 -0.06
C ASP A 37 15.16 -1.81 0.93
N LEU A 38 14.38 -0.82 0.47
CA LEU A 38 13.35 -0.17 1.27
C LEU A 38 12.30 -1.15 1.81
N TYR A 39 11.86 -2.11 0.99
CA TYR A 39 10.82 -3.07 1.37
C TYR A 39 11.33 -4.11 2.35
N TRP A 40 12.62 -4.46 2.27
CA TRP A 40 13.27 -5.28 3.29
C TRP A 40 13.34 -4.55 4.63
N LEU A 41 13.78 -3.28 4.61
CA LEU A 41 13.88 -2.45 5.81
C LEU A 41 12.52 -2.27 6.50
N LEU A 42 11.48 -1.94 5.74
CA LEU A 42 10.09 -1.87 6.24
C LEU A 42 9.60 -3.20 6.83
N GLY A 43 10.06 -4.33 6.29
CA GLY A 43 9.79 -5.64 6.85
C GLY A 43 10.36 -5.81 8.26
N GLN A 44 11.58 -5.32 8.50
CA GLN A 44 12.21 -5.33 9.84
C GLN A 44 11.48 -4.42 10.82
N VAL A 45 11.11 -3.21 10.37
CA VAL A 45 10.34 -2.25 11.17
C VAL A 45 8.99 -2.83 11.57
N THR A 46 8.26 -3.37 10.60
CA THR A 46 6.95 -4.00 10.83
C THR A 46 7.05 -5.17 11.81
N ARG A 47 8.08 -6.02 11.65
CA ARG A 47 8.34 -7.13 12.58
C ARG A 47 8.59 -6.63 13.99
N THR A 48 9.44 -5.62 14.15
CA THR A 48 9.78 -5.02 15.46
C THR A 48 8.52 -4.51 16.17
N VAL A 49 7.65 -3.80 15.46
CA VAL A 49 6.37 -3.30 16.02
C VAL A 49 5.45 -4.47 16.38
N SER A 50 5.29 -5.43 15.48
CA SER A 50 4.39 -6.58 15.67
C SER A 50 4.80 -7.45 16.87
N GLU A 51 6.10 -7.69 17.05
CA GLU A 51 6.63 -8.48 18.17
C GLU A 51 6.47 -7.75 19.51
N SER A 52 6.53 -6.41 19.50
CA SER A 52 6.24 -5.60 20.67
C SER A 52 4.74 -5.53 21.04
N LEU A 53 3.86 -5.94 20.11
CA LEU A 53 2.40 -5.90 20.24
C LEU A 53 1.78 -7.26 19.86
N PRO A 54 1.96 -8.33 20.67
CA PRO A 54 1.65 -9.71 20.27
C PRO A 54 0.16 -10.01 19.99
N GLU A 55 -0.75 -9.13 20.41
CA GLU A 55 -2.19 -9.22 20.09
C GLU A 55 -2.59 -8.42 18.83
N PHE A 56 -1.62 -7.76 18.18
CA PHE A 56 -1.85 -6.96 16.98
C PHE A 56 -1.96 -7.85 15.73
N LEU A 57 -3.17 -7.91 15.15
CA LEU A 57 -3.53 -8.88 14.12
C LEU A 57 -3.12 -8.48 12.68
N CYS A 58 -2.39 -7.38 12.49
CA CYS A 58 -2.04 -6.91 11.15
C CYS A 58 -0.87 -7.73 10.56
N GLY A 59 -1.18 -8.67 9.66
CA GLY A 59 -0.19 -9.55 9.03
C GLY A 59 -0.74 -10.29 7.81
N LYS A 60 0.01 -11.28 7.31
CA LYS A 60 -0.45 -12.15 6.20
C LYS A 60 -1.73 -12.86 6.63
N GLY A 61 -2.78 -12.77 5.81
CA GLY A 61 -4.12 -13.31 6.13
C GLY A 61 -5.06 -12.30 6.79
N CYS A 62 -4.59 -11.11 7.19
CA CYS A 62 -5.46 -10.00 7.56
C CYS A 62 -6.01 -9.32 6.28
N SER A 63 -7.30 -8.96 6.29
CA SER A 63 -7.99 -8.30 5.16
C SER A 63 -8.54 -6.92 5.50
N GLY A 64 -8.18 -6.35 6.67
CA GLY A 64 -8.80 -5.12 7.17
C GLY A 64 -8.61 -3.93 6.22
N CYS A 65 -7.39 -3.71 5.73
CA CYS A 65 -7.10 -2.66 4.75
C CYS A 65 -7.71 -2.96 3.38
N CYS A 66 -7.77 -4.23 2.97
CA CYS A 66 -8.29 -4.62 1.66
C CYS A 66 -9.80 -4.42 1.54
N ARG A 67 -10.55 -4.42 2.65
CA ARG A 67 -12.00 -4.14 2.68
C ARG A 67 -12.34 -2.68 2.97
N GLY A 68 -11.34 -1.84 3.24
CA GLY A 68 -11.55 -0.45 3.61
C GLY A 68 -11.93 0.44 2.41
N ASP A 69 -12.34 1.67 2.72
CA ASP A 69 -12.81 2.67 1.75
C ASP A 69 -11.70 3.28 0.87
N SER A 70 -10.46 2.80 0.95
CA SER A 70 -9.32 3.42 0.27
C SER A 70 -8.43 2.43 -0.46
N LEU A 71 -8.15 2.78 -1.72
CA LEU A 71 -7.25 2.06 -2.58
C LEU A 71 -5.84 2.64 -2.51
N PRO A 72 -4.78 1.81 -2.60
CA PRO A 72 -3.43 2.32 -2.63
C PRO A 72 -3.19 3.09 -3.93
N ILE A 73 -2.59 4.27 -3.78
CA ILE A 73 -1.87 4.94 -4.87
C ILE A 73 -0.50 4.27 -4.95
N VAL A 74 -0.13 3.89 -6.18
CA VAL A 74 1.07 3.13 -6.48
C VAL A 74 1.91 3.97 -7.45
N SER A 75 3.18 4.12 -7.12
CA SER A 75 4.17 4.76 -8.00
C SER A 75 4.67 3.78 -9.06
N ALA A 76 5.20 4.26 -10.19
CA ALA A 76 5.75 3.42 -11.25
C ALA A 76 6.87 2.51 -10.73
N LEU A 77 7.70 3.01 -9.82
CA LEU A 77 8.74 2.22 -9.15
C LEU A 77 8.14 1.08 -8.32
N GLU A 78 7.08 1.36 -7.56
CA GLU A 78 6.39 0.33 -6.77
C GLU A 78 5.65 -0.67 -7.66
N TRP A 79 5.08 -0.19 -8.76
CA TRP A 79 4.39 -1.02 -9.75
C TRP A 79 5.31 -2.06 -10.34
N GLN A 80 6.59 -1.76 -10.56
CA GLN A 80 7.57 -2.74 -11.04
C GLN A 80 7.63 -3.98 -10.14
N THR A 81 7.85 -3.80 -8.84
CA THR A 81 7.88 -4.91 -7.87
C THR A 81 6.53 -5.60 -7.73
N LEU A 82 5.44 -4.82 -7.70
CA LEU A 82 4.08 -5.34 -7.57
C LEU A 82 3.72 -6.24 -8.75
N TYR A 83 4.05 -5.80 -9.97
CA TYR A 83 3.71 -6.48 -11.22
C TYR A 83 4.40 -7.84 -11.36
N GLU A 84 5.66 -7.95 -10.92
CA GLU A 84 6.36 -9.24 -10.87
C GLU A 84 5.60 -10.27 -10.03
N HIS A 85 4.98 -9.85 -8.92
CA HIS A 85 4.16 -10.74 -8.10
C HIS A 85 2.84 -11.10 -8.78
N LEU A 86 2.22 -10.18 -9.54
CA LEU A 86 1.01 -10.46 -10.32
C LEU A 86 1.27 -11.53 -11.38
N LEU A 87 2.40 -11.43 -12.10
CA LEU A 87 2.77 -12.39 -13.14
C LEU A 87 3.06 -13.79 -12.58
N GLN A 88 3.44 -13.91 -11.30
CA GLN A 88 3.65 -15.19 -10.63
C GLN A 88 2.36 -15.89 -10.18
N LEU A 89 1.23 -15.18 -10.18
CA LEU A 89 -0.07 -15.77 -9.83
C LEU A 89 -0.55 -16.76 -10.89
N THR A 90 -1.40 -17.70 -10.48
CA THR A 90 -2.03 -18.62 -11.43
C THR A 90 -2.89 -17.86 -12.43
N PRO A 91 -3.05 -18.35 -13.69
CA PRO A 91 -3.92 -17.70 -14.67
C PRO A 91 -5.36 -17.51 -14.18
N THR A 92 -5.88 -18.44 -13.37
CA THR A 92 -7.20 -18.32 -12.75
C THR A 92 -7.27 -17.15 -11.78
N THR A 93 -6.28 -16.99 -10.91
CA THR A 93 -6.21 -15.86 -9.97
C THR A 93 -6.02 -14.53 -10.71
N GLN A 94 -5.21 -14.48 -11.77
CA GLN A 94 -5.06 -13.29 -12.60
C GLN A 94 -6.40 -12.89 -13.23
N ALA A 95 -7.09 -13.84 -13.86
CA ALA A 95 -8.40 -13.61 -14.47
C ALA A 95 -9.43 -13.11 -13.44
N GLN A 96 -9.41 -13.65 -12.22
CA GLN A 96 -10.27 -13.19 -11.12
C GLN A 96 -9.97 -11.73 -10.76
N ILE A 97 -8.70 -11.36 -10.54
CA ILE A 97 -8.31 -9.98 -10.21
C ILE A 97 -8.77 -9.00 -11.30
N ILE A 98 -8.61 -9.37 -12.56
CA ILE A 98 -8.99 -8.53 -13.70
C ILE A 98 -10.51 -8.36 -13.78
N ALA A 99 -11.26 -9.46 -13.68
CA ALA A 99 -12.71 -9.45 -13.69
C ALA A 99 -13.27 -8.62 -12.52
N GLU A 100 -12.71 -8.79 -11.33
CA GLU A 100 -13.10 -8.05 -10.13
C GLU A 100 -12.78 -6.55 -10.26
N THR A 101 -11.62 -6.21 -10.81
CA THR A 101 -11.24 -4.81 -11.08
C THR A 101 -12.22 -4.15 -12.02
N LEU A 102 -12.56 -4.81 -13.13
CA LEU A 102 -13.51 -4.29 -14.10
C LEU A 102 -14.91 -4.17 -13.51
N ALA A 103 -15.37 -5.18 -12.76
CA ALA A 103 -16.70 -5.21 -12.17
C ALA A 103 -16.91 -4.10 -11.12
N GLN A 104 -15.92 -3.87 -10.24
CA GLN A 104 -16.04 -2.88 -9.17
C GLN A 104 -15.69 -1.46 -9.62
N TYR A 105 -14.69 -1.30 -10.48
CA TYR A 105 -14.12 0.01 -10.79
C TYR A 105 -14.38 0.46 -12.22
N GLY A 106 -14.72 -0.43 -13.15
CA GLY A 106 -14.79 -0.14 -14.59
C GLY A 106 -15.61 1.12 -14.92
N ALA A 107 -16.81 1.24 -14.35
CA ALA A 107 -17.69 2.40 -14.56
C ALA A 107 -17.14 3.72 -13.98
N PHE A 108 -16.19 3.65 -13.05
CA PHE A 108 -15.68 4.79 -12.30
C PHE A 108 -14.17 4.99 -12.46
N LEU A 109 -13.49 4.26 -13.36
CA LEU A 109 -12.03 4.42 -13.59
C LEU A 109 -11.66 5.85 -13.96
N HIS A 110 -12.54 6.55 -14.69
CA HIS A 110 -12.37 7.97 -15.01
C HIS A 110 -12.31 8.88 -13.78
N MET A 111 -12.97 8.51 -12.69
CA MET A 111 -12.90 9.23 -11.42
C MET A 111 -11.55 9.02 -10.75
N LEU A 112 -10.87 7.90 -11.02
CA LEU A 112 -9.58 7.56 -10.40
C LEU A 112 -8.37 8.25 -11.05
N LEU A 113 -8.59 9.08 -12.08
CA LEU A 113 -7.49 9.76 -12.79
C LEU A 113 -6.79 10.79 -11.86
N PRO A 114 -5.45 10.89 -11.91
CA PRO A 114 -4.66 11.76 -11.02
C PRO A 114 -5.06 13.24 -11.01
N GLY A 115 -5.69 13.75 -12.07
CA GLY A 115 -6.19 15.14 -12.12
C GLY A 115 -7.54 15.37 -11.44
N ARG A 116 -8.32 14.31 -11.16
CA ARG A 116 -9.62 14.38 -10.45
C ARG A 116 -9.48 14.11 -8.96
N LEU A 117 -8.37 13.51 -8.56
CA LEU A 117 -8.06 13.12 -7.21
C LEU A 117 -6.99 14.04 -6.70
N GLY A 118 -7.39 15.03 -5.89
CA GLY A 118 -6.48 15.98 -5.27
C GLY A 118 -5.36 15.25 -4.52
N TYR A 119 -4.24 15.02 -5.18
CA TYR A 119 -3.03 14.60 -4.50
C TYR A 119 -2.37 15.85 -3.93
N MET A 120 -2.97 16.57 -2.97
CA MET A 120 -2.29 17.74 -2.36
C MET A 120 -2.67 18.17 -0.93
N ASP A 121 -3.63 17.61 -0.18
CA ASP A 121 -3.94 18.20 1.15
C ASP A 121 -4.31 17.26 2.31
N GLY A 122 -4.10 15.95 2.19
CA GLY A 122 -4.40 15.02 3.31
C GLY A 122 -5.90 14.78 3.54
N GLU A 123 -6.80 15.54 2.93
CA GLU A 123 -8.25 15.35 3.11
C GLU A 123 -8.88 14.45 2.04
N THR A 124 -8.14 14.09 0.99
CA THR A 124 -8.71 13.43 -0.21
C THR A 124 -8.51 11.92 -0.28
N PHE A 125 -8.27 11.21 0.83
CA PHE A 125 -8.10 9.74 0.79
C PHE A 125 -9.43 8.96 0.62
N ARG A 126 -10.57 9.64 0.54
CA ARG A 126 -11.91 9.05 0.34
C ARG A 126 -12.37 9.24 -1.10
N ILE A 127 -11.77 8.51 -2.03
CA ILE A 127 -12.22 8.51 -3.43
C ILE A 127 -12.67 7.12 -3.87
N VAL A 128 -13.44 6.47 -3.00
CA VAL A 128 -14.50 5.60 -3.49
C VAL A 128 -15.78 6.40 -3.27
N PRO A 129 -16.56 6.70 -4.32
CA PRO A 129 -17.82 7.41 -4.14
C PRO A 129 -18.66 6.74 -3.06
N LYS A 130 -19.21 7.52 -2.12
CA LYS A 130 -20.28 7.06 -1.21
C LYS A 130 -21.44 6.37 -1.95
N ALA A 131 -21.58 6.65 -3.24
CA ALA A 131 -22.56 6.01 -4.13
C ALA A 131 -22.31 4.52 -4.41
N ALA A 132 -21.14 3.96 -4.05
CA ALA A 132 -20.83 2.53 -4.19
C ALA A 132 -20.97 1.76 -2.86
N GLU A 133 -21.96 2.12 -2.04
CA GLU A 133 -22.24 1.63 -0.66
C GLU A 133 -22.54 0.11 -0.53
N ALA A 134 -22.15 -0.72 -1.50
CA ALA A 134 -22.06 -2.16 -1.32
C ALA A 134 -20.77 -2.70 -1.94
N THR A 135 -19.81 -3.08 -1.09
CA THR A 135 -18.74 -4.06 -1.36
C THR A 135 -17.58 -3.68 -2.30
N VAL A 136 -17.21 -2.39 -2.40
CA VAL A 136 -15.92 -2.03 -3.02
C VAL A 136 -14.76 -2.48 -2.12
N HIS A 137 -13.84 -3.26 -2.66
CA HIS A 137 -12.68 -3.81 -1.95
C HIS A 137 -11.50 -3.98 -2.91
N CYS A 138 -10.29 -3.97 -2.36
CA CYS A 138 -9.07 -4.10 -3.14
C CYS A 138 -9.14 -5.33 -4.08
N PRO A 139 -8.89 -5.17 -5.39
CA PRO A 139 -9.03 -6.26 -6.36
C PRO A 139 -8.01 -7.39 -6.15
N LEU A 140 -6.99 -7.16 -5.31
CA LEU A 140 -5.99 -8.15 -4.91
C LEU A 140 -6.44 -9.01 -3.71
N LEU A 141 -7.64 -8.80 -3.18
CA LEU A 141 -8.22 -9.61 -2.12
C LEU A 141 -8.84 -10.88 -2.72
N VAL A 142 -8.12 -11.99 -2.62
CA VAL A 142 -8.57 -13.30 -3.10
C VAL A 142 -8.66 -14.24 -1.90
N ASP A 143 -9.78 -14.94 -1.74
CA ASP A 143 -10.03 -15.84 -0.60
C ASP A 143 -9.79 -15.20 0.77
N ASN A 144 -10.22 -13.93 0.92
CA ASN A 144 -10.02 -13.12 2.13
C ASN A 144 -8.55 -12.86 2.52
N ALA A 145 -7.61 -13.03 1.59
CA ALA A 145 -6.20 -12.69 1.79
C ALA A 145 -5.66 -11.87 0.59
N CYS A 146 -4.63 -11.07 0.84
CA CYS A 146 -3.92 -10.40 -0.24
C CYS A 146 -3.17 -11.43 -1.08
N SER A 147 -3.51 -11.55 -2.37
CA SER A 147 -2.91 -12.48 -3.33
C SER A 147 -1.42 -12.22 -3.54
N ILE A 148 -0.97 -10.98 -3.32
CA ILE A 148 0.43 -10.53 -3.49
C ILE A 148 1.02 -9.95 -2.20
N TYR A 149 0.74 -10.54 -1.03
CA TYR A 149 1.15 -9.98 0.26
C TYR A 149 2.64 -9.54 0.34
N ALA A 150 3.54 -10.31 -0.29
CA ALA A 150 4.97 -9.98 -0.35
C ALA A 150 5.32 -8.82 -1.30
N GLY A 151 4.49 -8.56 -2.33
CA GLY A 151 4.63 -7.50 -3.33
C GLY A 151 3.78 -6.27 -3.07
N ARG A 152 3.23 -6.12 -1.86
CA ARG A 152 2.40 -4.97 -1.48
C ARG A 152 3.15 -3.64 -1.63
N PRO A 153 2.49 -2.55 -2.05
CA PRO A 153 3.11 -1.23 -2.14
C PRO A 153 3.35 -0.64 -0.74
N LEU A 154 4.09 0.47 -0.68
CA LEU A 154 4.46 1.19 0.55
C LEU A 154 3.24 1.46 1.43
N THR A 155 2.20 2.06 0.84
CA THR A 155 0.94 2.38 1.52
C THR A 155 0.37 1.17 2.26
N CYS A 156 0.43 -0.02 1.65
CA CYS A 156 -0.07 -1.25 2.28
C CYS A 156 0.89 -1.86 3.31
N ARG A 157 2.18 -1.54 3.27
CA ARG A 157 3.19 -1.98 4.24
C ARG A 157 3.18 -1.12 5.51
N THR A 158 2.92 0.18 5.35
CA THR A 158 2.88 1.12 6.47
C THR A 158 1.52 1.15 7.14
N PHE A 159 0.43 0.85 6.42
CA PHE A 159 -0.89 0.78 7.02
C PHE A 159 -0.96 -0.22 8.18
N GLY A 160 -1.57 0.20 9.29
CA GLY A 160 -1.70 -0.61 10.50
C GLY A 160 -0.54 -0.46 11.46
N HIS A 161 0.70 -0.45 10.97
CA HIS A 161 1.90 -0.47 11.83
C HIS A 161 2.52 0.91 12.08
N PHE A 162 2.03 1.95 11.41
CA PHE A 162 2.64 3.28 11.39
C PHE A 162 1.63 4.38 11.71
N VAL A 163 2.14 5.53 12.13
CA VAL A 163 1.43 6.82 12.12
C VAL A 163 1.91 7.67 10.95
N ARG A 164 1.10 8.63 10.51
CA ARG A 164 1.48 9.65 9.53
C ARG A 164 1.47 11.02 10.21
N LEU A 165 2.45 11.86 9.89
CA LEU A 165 2.49 13.25 10.32
C LEU A 165 1.83 14.10 9.23
N GLU A 166 0.69 14.72 9.54
CA GLU A 166 -0.09 15.57 8.64
C GLU A 166 -0.42 16.89 9.33
N ALA A 167 -0.13 18.02 8.68
CA ALA A 167 -0.35 19.36 9.23
C ALA A 167 0.21 19.61 10.66
N GLY A 168 1.24 18.86 11.06
CA GLY A 168 1.84 18.94 12.39
C GLY A 168 1.22 18.01 13.45
N GLU A 169 0.22 17.22 13.08
CA GLU A 169 -0.45 16.24 13.94
C GLU A 169 -0.17 14.81 13.47
N TYR A 170 -0.14 13.86 14.43
CA TYR A 170 -0.03 12.45 14.10
C TYR A 170 -1.41 11.87 13.81
N ASP A 171 -1.66 11.49 12.56
CA ASP A 171 -2.83 10.74 12.16
C ASP A 171 -2.57 9.23 12.14
N THR A 172 -3.59 8.48 12.54
CA THR A 172 -3.56 7.01 12.61
C THR A 172 -3.94 6.41 11.26
N PHE A 173 -2.93 6.00 10.51
CA PHE A 173 -3.10 5.36 9.21
C PHE A 173 -3.35 3.84 9.35
N MET A 174 -4.51 3.48 9.90
CA MET A 174 -4.85 2.10 10.24
C MET A 174 -6.36 1.85 10.27
N CYS A 175 -6.79 0.58 10.26
CA CYS A 175 -8.22 0.23 10.35
C CYS A 175 -8.75 0.40 11.78
N ASP A 176 -10.07 0.45 11.95
CA ASP A 176 -10.70 0.67 13.26
C ASP A 176 -10.27 -0.37 14.32
N MET A 177 -10.13 -1.64 13.92
CA MET A 177 -9.63 -2.70 14.80
C MET A 177 -8.22 -2.40 15.31
N ALA A 178 -7.34 -1.93 14.43
CA ALA A 178 -5.99 -1.55 14.79
C ALA A 178 -5.98 -0.30 15.69
N LYS A 179 -6.84 0.70 15.41
CA LYS A 179 -6.98 1.91 16.24
C LYS A 179 -7.37 1.57 17.68
N VAL A 180 -8.38 0.71 17.84
CA VAL A 180 -8.84 0.27 19.17
C VAL A 180 -7.71 -0.45 19.92
N HIS A 181 -7.00 -1.34 19.24
CA HIS A 181 -5.88 -2.06 19.87
C HIS A 181 -4.76 -1.10 20.27
N VAL A 182 -4.30 -0.27 19.35
CA VAL A 182 -3.23 0.73 19.58
C VAL A 182 -3.62 1.67 20.73
N ALA A 183 -4.86 2.16 20.79
CA ALA A 183 -5.32 3.02 21.87
C ALA A 183 -5.30 2.33 23.25
N SER A 184 -5.53 1.01 23.29
CA SER A 184 -5.50 0.26 24.55
C SER A 184 -4.08 0.03 25.10
N VAL A 185 -3.07 0.07 24.24
CA VAL A 185 -1.66 -0.18 24.59
C VAL A 185 -0.82 1.10 24.65
N PHE A 186 -1.20 2.18 23.95
CA PHE A 186 -0.50 3.47 23.93
C PHE A 186 -0.13 4.06 25.31
N PRO A 187 -0.98 3.96 26.36
CA PRO A 187 -0.63 4.44 27.70
C PRO A 187 0.57 3.75 28.34
N THR A 188 1.09 2.66 27.75
CA THR A 188 2.17 1.83 28.30
C THR A 188 3.54 2.07 27.65
N GLY A 189 3.68 3.08 26.76
CA GLY A 189 4.96 3.49 26.18
C GLY A 189 5.28 2.91 24.79
N THR A 190 4.29 2.42 24.05
CA THR A 190 4.44 1.95 22.67
C THR A 190 4.91 3.07 21.74
N THR A 191 5.98 2.82 20.97
CA THR A 191 6.44 3.73 19.91
C THR A 191 6.04 3.16 18.56
N LEU A 192 5.22 3.90 17.80
CA LEU A 192 4.91 3.58 16.41
C LEU A 192 5.87 4.33 15.46
N PRO A 193 6.37 3.69 14.41
CA PRO A 193 7.15 4.35 13.37
C PRO A 193 6.29 5.35 12.57
N VAL A 194 6.93 6.39 12.06
CA VAL A 194 6.29 7.41 11.20
C VAL A 194 6.48 7.02 9.75
N ALA A 195 5.42 7.03 8.93
CA ALA A 195 5.48 6.57 7.54
C ALA A 195 6.11 7.60 6.57
N ASN A 196 5.99 8.91 6.86
CA ASN A 196 6.41 9.98 5.95
C ASN A 196 7.87 9.86 5.44
N PRO A 197 8.88 9.52 6.27
CA PRO A 197 10.25 9.35 5.77
C PRO A 197 10.38 8.27 4.70
N TYR A 198 9.62 7.18 4.80
CA TYR A 198 9.61 6.09 3.82
C TYR A 198 8.90 6.52 2.53
N GLU A 199 7.80 7.28 2.64
CA GLU A 199 7.08 7.87 1.49
C GLU A 199 7.99 8.83 0.70
N GLN A 200 8.74 9.67 1.41
CA GLN A 200 9.74 10.56 0.82
C GLN A 200 10.86 9.76 0.14
N HIS A 201 11.29 8.64 0.72
CA HIS A 201 12.34 7.81 0.12
C HIS A 201 11.88 7.15 -1.18
N VAL A 202 10.63 6.68 -1.27
CA VAL A 202 10.07 6.20 -2.55
C VAL A 202 10.10 7.30 -3.61
N GLN A 203 9.70 8.52 -3.26
CA GLN A 203 9.76 9.67 -4.19
C GLN A 203 11.19 9.96 -4.66
N GLN A 204 12.17 9.87 -3.77
CA GLN A 204 13.58 10.08 -4.10
C GLN A 204 14.11 8.99 -5.05
N LEU A 205 13.79 7.72 -4.77
CA LEU A 205 14.19 6.59 -5.61
C LEU A 205 13.53 6.63 -7.00
N ALA A 206 12.25 7.02 -7.08
CA ALA A 206 11.53 7.10 -8.34
C ALA A 206 11.98 8.30 -9.20
N GLY A 207 12.51 9.36 -8.57
CA GLY A 207 12.97 10.55 -9.25
C GLY A 207 11.84 11.49 -9.69
N ARG A 208 12.14 12.44 -10.58
CA ARG A 208 11.21 13.52 -10.97
C ARG A 208 10.05 13.07 -11.88
N ALA A 209 10.17 11.94 -12.56
CA ALA A 209 9.18 11.41 -13.49
C ALA A 209 8.46 10.19 -12.89
N ASP A 210 7.98 10.34 -11.64
CA ASP A 210 7.30 9.25 -10.92
C ASP A 210 5.81 9.24 -11.25
N THR A 211 5.44 8.52 -12.30
CA THR A 211 4.04 8.28 -12.65
C THR A 211 3.35 7.55 -11.49
N ARG A 212 2.24 8.11 -11.00
CA ARG A 212 1.46 7.58 -9.87
C ARG A 212 0.00 7.46 -10.26
N ALA A 213 -0.61 6.34 -9.89
CA ALA A 213 -2.02 6.12 -10.11
C ALA A 213 -2.60 5.18 -9.06
N MET A 214 -3.92 5.18 -8.93
CA MET A 214 -4.60 4.18 -8.10
C MET A 214 -4.45 2.79 -8.71
N LEU A 215 -4.34 1.79 -7.84
CA LEU A 215 -4.11 0.40 -8.23
C LEU A 215 -5.04 -0.13 -9.35
N PRO A 216 -6.36 0.15 -9.39
CA PRO A 216 -7.20 -0.28 -10.51
C PRO A 216 -6.76 0.27 -11.87
N LEU A 217 -6.28 1.51 -11.95
CA LEU A 217 -5.78 2.07 -13.21
C LEU A 217 -4.53 1.33 -13.69
N TRP A 218 -3.60 1.04 -12.77
CA TRP A 218 -2.41 0.25 -13.09
C TRP A 218 -2.76 -1.15 -13.60
N ILE A 219 -3.67 -1.84 -12.91
CA ILE A 219 -4.17 -3.15 -13.33
C ILE A 219 -4.75 -3.06 -14.73
N MET A 220 -5.71 -2.17 -14.97
CA MET A 220 -6.40 -2.08 -16.24
C MET A 220 -5.44 -1.70 -17.39
N ALA A 221 -4.47 -0.82 -17.15
CA ALA A 221 -3.45 -0.44 -18.13
C ALA A 221 -2.56 -1.62 -18.59
N HIS A 222 -2.47 -2.68 -17.80
CA HIS A 222 -1.58 -3.82 -18.03
C HIS A 222 -2.32 -5.12 -18.38
N THR A 223 -3.59 -5.02 -18.76
CA THR A 223 -4.43 -6.19 -19.05
C THR A 223 -4.80 -6.25 -20.52
N ALA A 224 -4.96 -7.46 -21.04
CA ALA A 224 -5.54 -7.72 -22.35
C ALA A 224 -6.47 -8.93 -22.24
N GLY A 225 -7.79 -8.69 -22.37
CA GLY A 225 -8.78 -9.72 -22.07
C GLY A 225 -8.77 -10.10 -20.59
N ASN A 226 -8.47 -11.36 -20.29
CA ASN A 226 -8.43 -11.92 -18.94
C ASN A 226 -7.01 -12.27 -18.44
N ALA A 227 -5.98 -11.67 -19.05
CA ALA A 227 -4.58 -11.91 -18.70
C ALA A 227 -3.80 -10.60 -18.53
N PHE A 228 -2.78 -10.64 -17.66
CA PHE A 228 -1.78 -9.59 -17.56
C PHE A 228 -0.78 -9.71 -18.73
N GLN A 229 -0.40 -8.57 -19.29
CA GLN A 229 0.54 -8.53 -20.41
C GLN A 229 1.98 -8.79 -19.93
N PRO A 230 2.83 -9.52 -20.66
CA PRO A 230 4.19 -9.83 -20.18
C PRO A 230 5.11 -8.60 -20.15
N HIS A 231 4.80 -7.56 -20.93
CA HIS A 231 5.57 -6.32 -20.95
C HIS A 231 5.00 -5.33 -19.94
N ILE A 232 5.89 -4.73 -19.15
CA ILE A 232 5.55 -3.69 -18.19
C ILE A 232 5.71 -2.31 -18.85
N ASN A 233 4.68 -1.47 -18.76
CA ASN A 233 4.74 -0.07 -19.14
C ASN A 233 4.71 0.80 -17.88
N LEU A 234 5.82 1.45 -17.57
CA LEU A 234 5.95 2.29 -16.37
C LEU A 234 5.40 3.71 -16.55
N ASP A 235 4.99 4.07 -17.77
CA ASP A 235 4.37 5.35 -18.09
C ASP A 235 3.16 5.17 -19.03
N PRO A 236 2.10 4.48 -18.55
CA PRO A 236 0.91 4.26 -19.36
C PRO A 236 0.09 5.55 -19.51
N ASP A 237 -0.48 5.74 -20.69
CA ASP A 237 -1.46 6.79 -20.94
C ASP A 237 -2.81 6.40 -20.30
N PHE A 238 -2.97 6.74 -19.02
CA PHE A 238 -4.19 6.45 -18.26
C PHE A 238 -5.42 7.20 -18.81
N ASP A 239 -5.22 8.40 -19.38
CA ASP A 239 -6.30 9.16 -19.99
C ASP A 239 -6.83 8.45 -21.24
N ALA A 240 -5.95 7.95 -22.10
CA ALA A 240 -6.32 7.15 -23.27
C ALA A 240 -6.98 5.82 -22.87
N LEU A 241 -6.49 5.15 -21.83
CA LEU A 241 -7.11 3.94 -21.29
C LEU A 241 -8.56 4.19 -20.90
N VAL A 242 -8.81 5.23 -20.10
CA VAL A 242 -10.14 5.58 -19.63
C VAL A 242 -11.06 5.97 -20.79
N ALA A 243 -10.57 6.78 -21.74
CA ALA A 243 -11.34 7.19 -22.91
C ALA A 243 -11.75 6.00 -23.79
N GLY A 244 -10.87 4.99 -23.92
CA GLY A 244 -11.13 3.78 -24.70
C GLY A 244 -12.15 2.82 -24.07
N LEU A 245 -12.37 2.90 -22.76
CA LEU A 245 -13.28 2.00 -22.04
C LEU A 245 -14.77 2.37 -22.16
N GLN A 246 -15.12 3.46 -22.84
CA GLN A 246 -16.50 3.94 -23.08
C GLN A 246 -17.47 3.55 -21.95
N VAL A 247 -17.31 4.21 -20.80
CA VAL A 247 -18.27 4.13 -19.71
C VAL A 247 -19.64 4.58 -20.26
N ARG A 248 -20.59 3.65 -20.40
CA ARG A 248 -22.00 4.02 -20.47
C ARG A 248 -22.30 4.78 -19.19
N GLU A 249 -22.62 6.06 -19.30
CA GLU A 249 -23.18 6.79 -18.16
C GLU A 249 -24.40 6.00 -17.66
N PRO A 250 -24.54 5.79 -16.34
CA PRO A 250 -25.76 5.21 -15.82
C PRO A 250 -26.92 6.18 -16.11
N ASP A 251 -27.90 5.72 -16.89
CA ASP A 251 -29.20 6.40 -17.09
C ASP A 251 -29.92 6.65 -15.75
#